data_AF-A0A6M0S839-F1
#
_entry.id   AF-A0A6M0S839-F1
#
_cell.length_a   1.000
_cell.length_b   1.000
_cell.length_c   1.000
_cell.angle_alpha   90.00
_cell.angle_beta   90.00
_cell.angle_gamma   90.00
#
_symmetry.space_group_name_H-M   'P 1'
#
loop_
_entity.id
_entity.type
_entity.pdbx_description
1 polymer ?
#
loop_
_entity_poly.entity_id
_entity_poly.type
_entity_poly.pdbx_seq_one_letter_code
_entity_poly.pdbx_strand_id
1 'polypeptide(L)'
;MVEHNEGINMSGGSLSAGQIAVGRGAKAIQNTYNLASQLEESGSSEVAQAITELLKVLEANSSQIANKEEVNQVVQQVAEEVQKEEPNKFTLKGLLSSLKESLGSIVEIAEKVTILQKAIACMIGLPAL
;
A
#
# COMPACT_ATOMS: atom_id res chain seq x y z
N MET A 1 26.31 -0.32 34.51
CA MET A 1 25.22 -0.64 33.56
C MET A 1 25.70 -0.22 32.19
N VAL A 2 25.78 -1.15 31.25
CA VAL A 2 26.20 -0.86 29.86
C VAL A 2 24.96 -0.36 29.13
N GLU A 3 25.01 0.84 28.57
CA GLU A 3 23.96 1.33 27.67
C GLU A 3 23.88 0.37 26.47
N HIS A 4 22.74 -0.28 26.30
CA HIS A 4 22.50 -1.12 25.13
C HIS A 4 22.27 -0.18 23.94
N ASN A 5 23.22 -0.16 23.01
CA ASN A 5 23.04 0.55 21.75
C ASN A 5 22.01 -0.21 20.90
N GLU A 6 20.87 0.43 20.69
CA GLU A 6 19.74 -0.04 19.90
C GLU A 6 19.67 0.75 18.57
N GLY A 7 20.81 1.27 18.09
CA GLY A 7 20.93 2.16 16.92
C GLY A 7 21.89 1.65 15.84
N ILE A 8 21.90 2.32 14.69
CA ILE A 8 22.87 2.05 13.60
C ILE A 8 24.18 2.76 13.92
N ASN A 9 25.26 2.00 14.07
CA ASN A 9 26.61 2.56 14.10
C ASN A 9 27.25 2.40 12.72
N MET A 10 27.45 3.52 12.02
CA MET A 10 28.03 3.57 10.68
C MET A 10 29.32 4.39 10.73
N SER A 11 30.47 3.71 10.64
CA SER A 11 31.78 4.37 10.52
C SER A 11 32.25 4.32 9.07
N GLY A 12 31.82 5.31 8.28
CA GLY A 12 32.23 5.52 6.88
C GLY A 12 31.43 4.75 5.82
N GLY A 13 31.35 5.31 4.60
CA GLY A 13 30.60 4.75 3.47
C GLY A 13 29.21 5.38 3.26
N SER A 14 28.40 4.77 2.38
CA SER A 14 27.02 5.19 2.10
C SER A 14 26.02 4.09 2.44
N LEU A 15 24.97 4.42 3.18
CA LEU A 15 23.83 3.55 3.43
C LEU A 15 22.63 4.05 2.61
N SER A 16 22.20 3.23 1.66
CA SER A 16 20.93 3.40 0.96
C SER A 16 20.00 2.30 1.40
N ALA A 17 18.95 2.66 2.13
CA ALA A 17 17.92 1.74 2.56
C ALA A 17 16.55 2.36 2.29
N GLY A 18 15.64 1.54 1.77
CA GLY A 18 14.27 1.97 1.52
C GLY A 18 13.45 2.13 2.80
N GLN A 19 13.71 1.30 3.83
CA GLN A 19 13.30 1.55 5.21
C GLN A 19 14.29 0.96 6.22
N ILE A 20 14.36 1.60 7.39
CA ILE A 20 15.20 1.19 8.51
C ILE A 20 14.37 1.31 9.79
N ALA A 21 14.37 0.26 10.61
CA ALA A 21 13.83 0.30 11.96
C ALA A 21 14.85 -0.30 12.91
N VAL A 22 15.22 0.46 13.95
CA VAL A 22 16.18 0.00 14.96
C VAL A 22 15.64 0.29 16.34
N GLY A 23 15.79 -0.69 17.21
CA GLY A 23 15.32 -0.64 18.58
C GLY A 23 14.32 -1.73 18.92
N ARG A 24 14.19 -1.99 20.21
CA ARG A 24 13.24 -2.96 20.75
C ARG A 24 11.80 -2.54 20.40
N GLY A 25 11.15 -3.33 19.54
CA GLY A 25 9.81 -3.06 19.02
C GLY A 25 9.76 -2.26 17.71
N ALA A 26 10.92 -1.94 17.12
CA ALA A 26 10.97 -1.21 15.87
C ALA A 26 10.52 -2.09 14.70
N LYS A 27 9.62 -1.56 13.85
CA LYS A 27 9.17 -2.21 12.61
C LYS A 27 9.42 -1.27 11.43
N ALA A 28 10.08 -1.80 10.40
CA ALA A 28 10.22 -1.15 9.10
C ALA A 28 9.34 -1.95 8.14
N ILE A 29 8.36 -1.30 7.53
CA ILE A 29 7.40 -1.93 6.63
C ILE A 29 7.47 -1.17 5.31
N GLN A 30 8.17 -1.75 4.35
CA GLN A 30 8.26 -1.21 2.99
C GLN A 30 7.27 -1.93 2.08
N ASN A 31 6.01 -1.49 2.13
CA ASN A 31 4.94 -2.07 1.32
C ASN A 31 4.94 -1.54 -0.13
N THR A 32 5.50 -0.35 -0.37
CA THR A 32 5.23 0.43 -1.58
C THR A 32 5.83 -0.13 -2.88
N TYR A 33 7.03 -0.71 -2.82
CA TYR A 33 7.76 -1.12 -4.03
C TYR A 33 7.56 -2.58 -4.42
N ASN A 34 7.23 -3.46 -3.47
CA ASN A 34 7.10 -4.88 -3.74
C ASN A 34 5.72 -5.20 -4.36
N LEU A 35 4.66 -4.55 -3.87
CA LEU A 35 3.28 -4.75 -4.31
C LEU A 35 3.05 -4.40 -5.79
N ALA A 36 3.56 -3.25 -6.23
CA ALA A 36 3.41 -2.82 -7.62
C ALA A 36 4.22 -3.68 -8.59
N SER A 37 5.47 -3.99 -8.24
CA SER A 37 6.35 -4.81 -9.08
C SER A 37 5.75 -6.20 -9.34
N GLN A 38 5.20 -6.85 -8.30
CA GLN A 38 4.55 -8.16 -8.42
C GLN A 38 3.30 -8.14 -9.32
N LEU A 39 2.54 -7.03 -9.30
CA LEU A 39 1.38 -6.85 -10.17
C LEU A 39 1.78 -6.57 -11.62
N GLU A 40 2.87 -5.83 -11.87
CA GLU A 40 3.42 -5.65 -13.22
C GLU A 40 3.87 -6.98 -13.82
N GLU A 41 4.55 -7.83 -13.04
CA GLU A 41 4.97 -9.18 -13.46
C GLU A 41 3.78 -10.09 -13.78
N SER A 42 2.63 -9.87 -13.14
CA SER A 42 1.39 -10.63 -13.35
C SER A 42 0.57 -10.14 -14.56
N GLY A 43 1.05 -9.15 -15.32
CA GLY A 43 0.33 -8.56 -16.44
C GLY A 43 -0.72 -7.51 -16.05
N SER A 44 -0.77 -7.13 -14.77
CA SER A 44 -1.75 -6.22 -14.18
C SER A 44 -1.22 -4.79 -14.05
N SER A 45 -0.54 -4.30 -15.09
CA SER A 45 0.22 -3.03 -15.06
C SER A 45 -0.64 -1.81 -14.69
N GLU A 46 -1.90 -1.75 -15.14
CA GLU A 46 -2.81 -0.65 -14.79
C GLU A 46 -3.18 -0.63 -13.30
N VAL A 47 -3.37 -1.81 -12.69
CA VAL A 47 -3.62 -1.92 -11.24
C VAL A 47 -2.34 -1.63 -10.45
N ALA A 48 -1.19 -2.11 -10.93
CA ALA A 48 0.12 -1.81 -10.33
C ALA A 48 0.38 -0.30 -10.26
N GLN A 49 0.10 0.41 -11.36
CA GLN A 49 0.24 1.86 -11.43
C GLN A 49 -0.74 2.55 -10.47
N ALA A 50 -2.01 2.14 -10.45
CA ALA A 50 -3.00 2.72 -9.56
C ALA A 50 -2.66 2.51 -8.06
N ILE A 51 -2.16 1.32 -7.69
CA ILE A 51 -1.69 1.03 -6.32
C ILE A 51 -0.46 1.87 -5.98
N THR A 52 0.48 2.02 -6.91
CA THR A 52 1.67 2.87 -6.70
C THR A 52 1.28 4.32 -6.44
N GLU A 53 0.36 4.86 -7.24
CA GLU A 53 -0.13 6.22 -7.06
C GLU A 53 -0.88 6.39 -5.74
N LEU A 54 -1.75 5.43 -5.38
CA LEU A 54 -2.46 5.45 -4.10
C LEU A 54 -1.46 5.46 -2.94
N LEU A 55 -0.49 4.55 -2.91
CA LEU A 55 0.50 4.48 -1.84
C LEU A 55 1.35 5.75 -1.74
N LYS A 56 1.71 6.38 -2.87
CA LYS A 56 2.39 7.69 -2.86
C LYS A 56 1.56 8.77 -2.18
N VAL A 57 0.27 8.85 -2.48
CA VAL A 57 -0.63 9.85 -1.88
C VAL A 57 -0.88 9.53 -0.40
N LEU A 58 -0.99 8.25 -0.02
CA LEU A 58 -1.09 7.82 1.38
C LEU A 58 0.17 8.18 2.18
N GLU A 59 1.34 8.08 1.57
CA GLU A 59 2.60 8.44 2.21
C GLU A 59 2.73 9.96 2.38
N ALA A 60 2.39 10.72 1.33
CA ALA A 60 2.38 12.19 1.34
C ALA A 60 1.40 12.77 2.38
N ASN A 61 0.25 12.12 2.60
CA ASN A 61 -0.78 12.55 3.55
C ASN A 61 -0.74 11.78 4.87
N SER A 62 0.37 11.09 5.16
CA SER A 62 0.44 10.15 6.28
C SER A 62 0.16 10.77 7.66
N SER A 63 0.45 12.05 7.86
CA SER A 63 0.15 12.78 9.10
C SER A 63 -1.34 13.10 9.29
N GLN A 64 -2.15 12.96 8.24
CA GLN A 64 -3.59 13.23 8.26
C GLN A 64 -4.43 11.95 8.32
N ILE A 65 -3.81 10.77 8.17
CA ILE A 65 -4.49 9.47 8.17
C ILE A 65 -4.42 8.89 9.58
N ALA A 66 -5.55 8.92 10.29
CA ALA A 66 -5.64 8.40 11.65
C ALA A 66 -5.30 6.89 11.74
N ASN A 67 -5.74 6.09 10.76
CA ASN A 67 -5.60 4.64 10.76
C ASN A 67 -4.68 4.13 9.64
N LYS A 68 -3.49 4.72 9.50
CA LYS A 68 -2.56 4.42 8.39
C LYS A 68 -2.21 2.93 8.27
N GLU A 69 -2.05 2.23 9.39
CA GLU A 69 -1.74 0.79 9.39
C GLU A 69 -2.89 -0.05 8.81
N GLU A 70 -4.13 0.23 9.21
CA GLU A 70 -5.32 -0.45 8.67
C GLU A 70 -5.44 -0.19 7.16
N VAL A 71 -5.27 1.05 6.72
CA VAL A 71 -5.31 1.42 5.30
C VAL A 71 -4.27 0.62 4.51
N ASN A 72 -3.03 0.57 5.01
CA ASN A 72 -1.96 -0.16 4.33
C ASN A 72 -2.25 -1.67 4.26
N GLN A 73 -2.84 -2.25 5.31
CA GLN A 73 -3.27 -3.65 5.30
C GLN A 73 -4.36 -3.89 4.26
N VAL A 74 -5.35 -3.02 4.16
CA VAL A 74 -6.41 -3.15 3.15
C VAL A 74 -5.85 -2.99 1.74
N VAL A 75 -4.93 -2.05 1.49
CA VAL A 75 -4.23 -1.93 0.18
C VAL A 75 -3.50 -3.22 -0.17
N GLN A 76 -2.81 -3.83 0.80
CA GLN A 76 -2.10 -5.08 0.60
C GLN A 76 -3.08 -6.23 0.27
N GLN A 77 -4.17 -6.35 1.02
CA GLN A 77 -5.21 -7.36 0.76
C GLN A 77 -5.84 -7.20 -0.63
N VAL A 78 -6.04 -5.97 -1.10
CA VAL A 78 -6.50 -5.72 -2.46
C VAL A 78 -5.51 -6.29 -3.47
N ALA A 79 -4.23 -5.98 -3.36
CA ALA A 79 -3.24 -6.49 -4.31
C ALA A 79 -3.12 -8.03 -4.27
N GLU A 80 -3.13 -8.64 -3.09
CA GLU A 80 -3.12 -10.10 -2.93
C GLU A 80 -4.34 -10.74 -3.60
N GLU A 81 -5.52 -10.14 -3.46
CA GLU A 81 -6.75 -10.63 -4.09
C GLU A 81 -6.69 -10.49 -5.62
N VAL A 82 -6.11 -9.40 -6.13
CA VAL A 82 -5.98 -9.15 -7.58
C VAL A 82 -4.96 -10.10 -8.24
N GLN A 83 -3.97 -10.60 -7.49
CA GLN A 83 -2.99 -11.58 -7.98
C GLN A 83 -3.50 -13.02 -8.02
N LYS A 84 -4.70 -13.30 -7.48
CA LYS A 84 -5.27 -14.65 -7.52
C LYS A 84 -5.63 -15.02 -8.96
N GLU A 85 -5.55 -16.31 -9.26
CA GLU A 85 -5.96 -16.87 -10.56
C GLU A 85 -7.43 -16.51 -10.89
N GLU A 86 -8.29 -16.51 -9.87
CA GLU A 86 -9.66 -16.01 -9.94
C GLU A 86 -9.92 -14.97 -8.84
N PRO A 87 -9.76 -13.66 -9.13
CA PRO A 87 -10.01 -12.60 -8.15
C PRO A 87 -11.48 -12.56 -7.71
N ASN A 88 -11.74 -12.56 -6.40
CA ASN A 88 -13.10 -12.49 -5.88
C ASN A 88 -13.63 -11.05 -5.90
N LYS A 89 -14.61 -10.84 -6.77
CA LYS A 89 -15.28 -9.55 -7.00
C LYS A 89 -15.92 -8.95 -5.75
N PHE A 90 -16.52 -9.79 -4.90
CA PHE A 90 -17.17 -9.34 -3.66
C PHE A 90 -16.13 -8.94 -2.62
N THR A 91 -15.04 -9.70 -2.52
CA THR A 91 -13.91 -9.37 -1.65
C THR A 91 -13.29 -8.04 -2.07
N LEU A 92 -12.95 -7.86 -3.35
CA LEU A 92 -12.40 -6.61 -3.86
C LEU A 92 -13.30 -5.41 -3.60
N LYS A 93 -14.61 -5.56 -3.82
CA LYS A 93 -15.58 -4.50 -3.53
C LYS A 93 -15.64 -4.16 -2.05
N GLY A 94 -15.64 -5.17 -1.17
CA GLY A 94 -15.63 -4.98 0.28
C GLY A 94 -14.37 -4.27 0.75
N LEU A 95 -13.20 -4.73 0.28
CA LEU A 95 -11.91 -4.12 0.60
C LEU A 95 -11.84 -2.67 0.14
N LEU A 96 -12.22 -2.37 -1.11
CA LEU A 96 -12.21 -1.00 -1.64
C LEU A 96 -13.21 -0.07 -0.92
N SER A 97 -14.35 -0.61 -0.45
CA SER A 97 -15.32 0.15 0.34
C SER A 97 -14.76 0.47 1.73
N SER A 98 -14.20 -0.52 2.41
CA SER A 98 -13.53 -0.34 3.70
C SER A 98 -12.39 0.68 3.58
N LEU A 99 -11.64 0.65 2.48
CA LEU A 99 -10.54 1.58 2.22
C LEU A 99 -11.05 3.02 2.07
N LYS A 100 -12.19 3.25 1.40
CA LYS A 100 -12.84 4.57 1.36
C LYS A 100 -13.31 5.03 2.73
N GLU A 101 -13.88 4.14 3.53
CA GLU A 101 -14.36 4.45 4.88
C GLU A 101 -13.20 4.82 5.82
N SER A 102 -12.10 4.06 5.79
CA SER A 102 -10.91 4.30 6.63
C SER A 102 -10.17 5.59 6.28
N LEU A 103 -10.30 6.10 5.06
CA LEU A 103 -9.58 7.29 4.57
C LEU A 103 -10.33 8.60 4.81
N GLY A 104 -11.61 8.52 5.20
CA GLY A 104 -12.42 9.69 5.51
C GLY A 104 -12.53 10.67 4.34
N SER A 105 -12.60 11.97 4.63
CA SER A 105 -12.85 13.04 3.65
C SER A 105 -11.60 13.62 2.98
N ILE A 106 -10.49 12.87 2.90
CA ILE A 106 -9.29 13.35 2.20
C ILE A 106 -9.53 13.19 0.68
N VAL A 107 -9.94 14.28 0.04
CA VAL A 107 -10.39 14.32 -1.36
C VAL A 107 -9.36 13.70 -2.32
N GLU A 108 -8.08 14.05 -2.19
CA GLU A 108 -7.01 13.52 -3.05
C GLU A 108 -6.85 12.00 -2.93
N ILE A 109 -7.07 11.44 -1.73
CA ILE A 109 -6.99 10.00 -1.53
C ILE A 109 -8.22 9.32 -2.15
N ALA A 110 -9.43 9.88 -1.95
CA ALA A 110 -10.66 9.34 -2.51
C ALA A 110 -10.62 9.25 -4.05
N GLU A 111 -10.00 10.22 -4.72
CA GLU A 111 -9.77 10.18 -6.17
C GLU A 111 -8.87 9.01 -6.56
N LYS A 112 -7.75 8.78 -5.86
CA LYS A 112 -6.85 7.65 -6.14
C LYS A 112 -7.51 6.29 -5.89
N VAL A 113 -8.34 6.17 -4.87
CA VAL A 113 -9.13 4.94 -4.63
C VAL A 113 -10.11 4.70 -5.78
N THR A 114 -10.71 5.75 -6.32
CA THR A 114 -11.61 5.64 -7.48
C THR A 114 -10.88 5.20 -8.75
N ILE A 115 -9.64 5.67 -8.96
CA ILE A 115 -8.78 5.21 -10.06
C ILE A 115 -8.45 3.73 -9.89
N LEU A 116 -8.09 3.29 -8.68
CA LEU A 116 -7.84 1.90 -8.37
C LEU A 116 -9.07 1.01 -8.63
N GLN A 117 -10.27 1.45 -8.19
CA GLN A 117 -11.51 0.74 -8.48
C GLN A 117 -11.76 0.56 -9.98
N LYS A 118 -11.50 1.59 -10.79
CA LYS A 118 -11.66 1.51 -12.25
C LYS A 118 -10.69 0.53 -12.88
N ALA A 119 -9.42 0.55 -12.47
CA ALA A 119 -8.40 -0.36 -12.97
C ALA A 119 -8.76 -1.82 -12.64
N ILE A 120 -9.18 -2.09 -11.40
CA ILE A 120 -9.63 -3.42 -10.98
C ILE A 120 -10.88 -3.85 -11.74
N ALA A 121 -11.87 -2.96 -11.90
CA ALA A 121 -13.09 -3.25 -12.64
C ALA A 121 -12.82 -3.60 -14.11
N CYS A 122 -11.85 -2.91 -14.75
CA CYS A 122 -11.43 -3.19 -16.12
C CYS A 122 -10.82 -4.59 -16.25
N MET A 123 -9.92 -4.95 -15.34
CA MET A 123 -9.28 -6.27 -15.32
C MET A 123 -10.28 -7.42 -15.18
N ILE A 124 -11.25 -7.29 -14.27
CA ILE A 124 -12.20 -8.37 -13.96
C ILE A 124 -13.49 -8.33 -14.81
N GLY A 125 -13.56 -7.42 -15.79
CA GLY A 125 -14.66 -7.27 -16.75
C GLY A 125 -15.99 -6.78 -16.15
N LEU A 126 -15.95 -5.84 -15.20
CA LEU A 126 -17.13 -5.29 -14.52
C LEU A 126 -17.39 -3.82 -14.90
N PRO A 127 -18.66 -3.37 -15.06
CA PRO A 127 -18.98 -1.95 -15.06
C PRO A 127 -18.83 -1.40 -13.63
N ALA A 128 -17.91 -0.44 -13.45
CA ALA A 128 -17.65 0.40 -12.27
C ALA A 128 -17.99 -0.19 -10.87
N LEU A 129 -16.95 -0.55 -10.12
CA LEU A 129 -17.00 -1.00 -8.71
C LEU A 129 -17.43 0.07 -7.70
#